data_AF-A0A7Y5Q6C4-F1
#
_entry.id   AF-A0A7Y5Q6C4-F1
#
_cell.length_a   1.000
_cell.length_b   1.000
_cell.length_c   1.000
_cell.angle_alpha   90.00
_cell.angle_beta   90.00
_cell.angle_gamma   90.00
#
_symmetry.space_group_name_H-M   'P 1'
#
loop_
_entity.id
_entity.type
_entity.pdbx_description
1 polymer ?
#
loop_
_entity_poly.entity_id
_entity_poly.type
_entity_poly.pdbx_seq_one_letter_code
_entity_poly.pdbx_strand_id
1 'polypeptide(L)'
;GLVGLNVCRDRTLTQDREWSCWSQVNANFHDPLRFGHVLLSADPADAGKQAEALRKGERQGPLRVFGRAGYGQESYAALARSTLQRAEQRTADFRRLRETAEAGEAEALGRRLKPLEERLEAIRKALAGEVDGAAYAKAELALSGLISELETAYWDARLEALLKSL
;
A
#
# COMPACT_ATOMS: atom_id res chain seq x y z
N GLY A 1 14.74 -11.48 -11.79
CA GLY A 1 13.90 -11.00 -12.92
C GLY A 1 12.59 -11.76 -12.91
N LEU A 2 11.51 -11.15 -13.40
CA LEU A 2 10.19 -11.78 -13.55
C LEU A 2 10.28 -12.95 -14.55
N VAL A 3 9.77 -14.13 -14.21
CA VAL A 3 9.85 -15.34 -15.07
C VAL A 3 8.52 -15.73 -15.70
N GLY A 4 7.43 -15.05 -15.33
CA GLY A 4 6.09 -15.27 -15.87
C GLY A 4 5.00 -14.43 -15.20
N LEU A 5 3.76 -14.64 -15.61
CA LEU A 5 2.56 -13.97 -15.11
C LEU A 5 1.54 -15.00 -14.63
N ASN A 6 1.03 -14.79 -13.43
CA ASN A 6 -0.22 -15.37 -12.95
C ASN A 6 -1.36 -14.48 -13.43
N VAL A 7 -2.20 -15.01 -14.31
CA VAL A 7 -3.31 -14.29 -14.93
C VAL A 7 -4.62 -14.81 -14.35
N CYS A 8 -5.39 -13.92 -13.71
CA CYS A 8 -6.75 -14.20 -13.29
C CYS A 8 -7.72 -13.55 -14.29
N ARG A 9 -8.68 -14.34 -14.76
CA ARG A 9 -9.73 -13.88 -15.69
C ARG A 9 -10.99 -13.40 -14.96
N ASP A 10 -11.10 -13.71 -13.68
CA ASP A 10 -12.26 -13.32 -12.88
C ASP A 10 -12.31 -11.81 -12.71
N ARG A 11 -13.51 -11.28 -12.45
CA ARG A 11 -13.69 -9.84 -12.18
C ARG A 11 -13.25 -9.46 -10.77
N THR A 12 -13.29 -10.42 -9.84
CA THR A 12 -13.04 -10.24 -8.42
C THR A 12 -12.12 -11.35 -7.90
N LEU A 13 -11.22 -10.99 -6.99
CA LEU A 13 -10.27 -11.93 -6.40
C LEU A 13 -10.85 -12.55 -5.11
N THR A 14 -11.84 -13.44 -5.25
CA THR A 14 -12.44 -14.21 -4.14
C THR A 14 -11.62 -15.47 -3.80
N GLN A 15 -12.09 -16.30 -2.86
CA GLN A 15 -11.37 -17.50 -2.42
C GLN A 15 -11.25 -18.57 -3.53
N ASP A 16 -12.26 -18.72 -4.39
CA ASP A 16 -12.33 -19.76 -5.42
C ASP A 16 -11.78 -19.34 -6.80
N ARG A 17 -10.92 -18.31 -6.83
CA ARG A 17 -10.39 -17.75 -8.08
C ARG A 17 -9.43 -18.71 -8.78
N GLU A 18 -9.52 -18.75 -10.12
CA GLU A 18 -8.60 -19.54 -10.93
C GLU A 18 -7.48 -18.68 -11.52
N TRP A 19 -6.24 -19.06 -11.22
CA TRP A 19 -5.05 -18.45 -11.83
C TRP A 19 -4.54 -19.33 -12.96
N SER A 20 -4.47 -18.77 -14.16
CA SER A 20 -3.71 -19.37 -15.26
C SER A 20 -2.26 -18.89 -15.21
N CYS A 21 -1.31 -19.81 -15.37
CA CYS A 21 0.11 -19.48 -15.47
C CYS A 21 0.49 -19.22 -16.93
N TRP A 22 1.05 -18.04 -17.21
CA TRP A 22 1.72 -17.77 -18.48
C TRP A 22 3.22 -17.56 -18.23
N SER A 23 4.03 -18.57 -18.56
CA SER A 23 5.49 -18.50 -18.47
C SER A 23 6.17 -19.30 -19.56
N GLN A 24 7.46 -19.03 -19.73
CA GLN A 24 8.33 -19.78 -20.64
C GLN A 24 8.92 -21.05 -20.00
N VAL A 25 8.54 -21.36 -18.74
CA VAL A 25 9.09 -22.48 -17.98
C VAL A 25 8.02 -23.54 -17.73
N ASN A 26 8.34 -24.81 -18.01
CA ASN A 26 7.41 -25.94 -17.92
C ASN A 26 7.14 -26.45 -16.49
N ALA A 27 7.40 -25.65 -15.46
CA ALA A 27 7.21 -26.06 -14.07
C ALA A 27 5.94 -25.40 -13.50
N ASN A 28 5.06 -26.21 -12.91
CA ASN A 28 3.78 -25.87 -12.24
C ASN A 28 3.92 -24.96 -11.00
N PHE A 29 4.78 -23.96 -11.04
CA PHE A 29 5.09 -23.11 -9.90
C PHE A 29 4.47 -21.73 -10.08
N HIS A 30 3.37 -21.49 -9.36
CA HIS A 30 2.89 -20.15 -9.02
C HIS A 30 3.80 -19.52 -7.95
N ASP A 31 5.12 -19.48 -8.18
CA ASP A 31 6.06 -18.86 -7.24
C ASP A 31 5.71 -17.35 -7.13
N PRO A 32 5.13 -16.91 -6.01
CA PRO A 32 4.67 -15.53 -5.89
C PRO A 32 5.84 -14.52 -5.89
N LEU A 33 7.08 -14.97 -5.64
CA LEU A 33 8.26 -14.12 -5.70
C LEU A 33 8.78 -13.92 -7.13
N ARG A 34 8.51 -14.84 -8.05
CA ARG A 34 9.06 -14.83 -9.41
C ARG A 34 8.03 -14.51 -10.50
N PHE A 35 6.75 -14.59 -10.16
CA PHE A 35 5.64 -14.32 -11.07
C PHE A 35 4.93 -13.00 -10.74
N GLY A 36 4.51 -12.26 -11.76
CA GLY A 36 3.63 -11.09 -11.59
C GLY A 36 2.17 -11.51 -11.51
N HIS A 37 1.29 -10.66 -11.00
CA HIS A 37 -0.16 -10.88 -11.10
C HIS A 37 -0.79 -9.93 -12.10
N VAL A 38 -1.70 -10.46 -12.92
CA VAL A 38 -2.53 -9.70 -13.86
C VAL A 38 -3.99 -10.08 -13.66
N LEU A 39 -4.86 -9.08 -13.68
CA LEU A 39 -6.32 -9.24 -13.63
C LEU A 39 -6.94 -8.60 -14.87
N LEU A 40 -7.63 -9.40 -15.70
CA LEU A 40 -8.05 -8.96 -17.04
C LEU A 40 -9.42 -8.28 -17.09
N SER A 41 -10.27 -8.45 -16.08
CA SER A 41 -11.65 -7.93 -16.08
C SER A 41 -12.04 -7.30 -14.76
N ALA A 42 -11.06 -6.68 -14.09
CA ALA A 42 -11.24 -6.00 -12.80
C ALA A 42 -12.29 -4.91 -12.89
N ASP A 43 -13.23 -4.85 -11.95
CA ASP A 43 -14.14 -3.71 -11.82
C ASP A 43 -13.38 -2.49 -11.25
N PRO A 44 -13.45 -1.29 -11.87
CA PRO A 44 -12.75 -0.09 -11.37
C PRO A 44 -13.10 0.23 -9.93
N ALA A 45 -14.36 0.02 -9.53
CA ALA A 45 -14.83 0.29 -8.17
C ALA A 45 -14.18 -0.64 -7.12
N ASP A 46 -13.75 -1.84 -7.54
CA ASP A 46 -13.16 -2.85 -6.67
C ASP A 46 -11.62 -2.88 -6.72
N ALA A 47 -10.99 -2.07 -7.58
CA ALA A 47 -9.53 -2.07 -7.76
C ALA A 47 -8.78 -1.92 -6.43
N GLY A 48 -9.28 -1.05 -5.52
CA GLY A 48 -8.73 -0.88 -4.17
C GLY A 48 -8.78 -2.16 -3.32
N LYS A 49 -9.90 -2.89 -3.33
CA LYS A 49 -10.09 -4.13 -2.55
C LYS A 49 -9.19 -5.27 -3.05
N GLN A 50 -8.90 -5.26 -4.34
CA GLN A 50 -8.11 -6.30 -5.01
C GLN A 50 -6.60 -6.05 -4.90
N ALA A 51 -6.21 -4.83 -4.51
CA ALA A 51 -4.84 -4.37 -4.53
C ALA A 51 -3.91 -5.18 -3.62
N GLU A 52 -4.39 -5.68 -2.49
CA GLU A 52 -3.62 -6.55 -1.59
C GLU A 52 -3.36 -7.92 -2.21
N ALA A 53 -4.39 -8.52 -2.83
CA ALA A 53 -4.27 -9.81 -3.48
C ALA A 53 -3.25 -9.79 -4.64
N LEU A 54 -3.20 -8.69 -5.39
CA LEU A 54 -2.20 -8.48 -6.45
C LEU A 54 -0.77 -8.30 -5.90
N ARG A 55 -0.63 -7.80 -4.66
CA ARG A 55 0.66 -7.59 -3.99
C ARG A 55 1.19 -8.80 -3.21
N LYS A 56 0.44 -9.90 -3.09
CA LYS A 56 0.87 -11.13 -2.39
C LYS A 56 2.26 -11.61 -2.79
N GLY A 57 3.13 -11.96 -1.85
CA GLY A 57 4.54 -12.25 -2.14
C GLY A 57 5.39 -10.98 -2.20
N GLU A 58 5.10 -10.04 -1.30
CA GLU A 58 5.92 -8.85 -1.03
C GLU A 58 6.14 -7.92 -2.24
N ARG A 59 5.23 -7.94 -3.22
CA ARG A 59 5.37 -7.03 -4.38
C ARG A 59 5.11 -5.59 -3.96
N GLN A 60 6.03 -4.73 -4.35
CA GLN A 60 5.98 -3.30 -4.09
C GLN A 60 5.78 -2.49 -5.36
N GLY A 61 5.39 -1.23 -5.17
CA GLY A 61 5.23 -0.25 -6.25
C GLY A 61 3.79 -0.11 -6.75
N PRO A 62 3.58 0.85 -7.66
CA PRO A 62 2.25 1.19 -8.14
C PRO A 62 1.69 0.12 -9.07
N LEU A 63 0.41 -0.23 -8.83
CA LEU A 63 -0.35 -1.06 -9.77
C LEU A 63 -0.63 -0.28 -11.06
N ARG A 64 -0.49 -0.95 -12.20
CA ARG A 64 -0.76 -0.37 -13.51
C ARG A 64 -2.11 -0.86 -14.02
N VAL A 65 -2.95 0.07 -14.46
CA VAL A 65 -4.25 -0.21 -15.04
C VAL A 65 -4.19 0.03 -16.54
N PHE A 66 -4.52 -0.99 -17.32
CA PHE A 66 -4.66 -0.93 -18.77
C PHE A 66 -6.14 -1.12 -19.12
N GLY A 67 -6.74 -0.17 -19.83
CA GLY A 67 -8.17 -0.21 -20.15
C GLY A 67 -8.57 0.88 -21.13
N ARG A 68 -9.85 0.91 -21.50
CA ARG A 68 -10.44 1.99 -22.32
C ARG A 68 -10.36 3.33 -21.57
N ALA A 69 -10.41 4.44 -22.31
CA ALA A 69 -10.43 5.79 -21.73
C ALA A 69 -11.54 5.91 -20.64
N GLY A 70 -11.23 6.60 -19.53
CA GLY A 70 -12.11 6.71 -18.35
C GLY A 70 -11.97 5.57 -17.33
N TYR A 71 -11.74 4.33 -17.78
CA TYR A 71 -11.59 3.15 -16.90
C TYR A 71 -10.40 3.26 -15.95
N GLY A 72 -9.30 3.83 -16.45
CA GLY A 72 -8.09 4.06 -15.67
C GLY A 72 -8.31 5.04 -14.52
N GLN A 73 -9.03 6.15 -14.75
CA GLN A 73 -9.22 7.21 -13.75
C GLN A 73 -10.01 6.72 -12.54
N GLU A 74 -11.14 6.01 -12.75
CA GLU A 74 -11.91 5.44 -11.63
C GLU A 74 -11.10 4.40 -10.85
N SER A 75 -10.36 3.55 -11.55
CA SER A 75 -9.51 2.53 -10.94
C SER A 75 -8.39 3.16 -10.12
N TYR A 76 -7.70 4.18 -10.65
CA TYR A 76 -6.64 4.89 -9.94
C TYR A 76 -7.16 5.68 -8.74
N ALA A 77 -8.35 6.29 -8.84
CA ALA A 77 -9.01 6.92 -7.71
C ALA A 77 -9.35 5.91 -6.61
N ALA A 78 -9.88 4.73 -6.98
CA ALA A 78 -10.18 3.66 -6.01
C ALA A 78 -8.91 3.11 -5.34
N LEU A 79 -7.84 2.91 -6.11
CA LEU A 79 -6.53 2.49 -5.60
C LEU A 79 -5.93 3.53 -4.66
N ALA A 80 -5.96 4.81 -5.03
CA ALA A 80 -5.45 5.91 -4.21
C ALA A 80 -6.21 6.03 -2.89
N ARG A 81 -7.55 5.96 -2.92
CA ARG A 81 -8.38 5.95 -1.70
C ARG A 81 -8.01 4.79 -0.78
N SER A 82 -7.83 3.59 -1.32
CA SER A 82 -7.45 2.41 -0.53
C SER A 82 -6.06 2.56 0.11
N THR A 83 -5.06 3.05 -0.63
CA THR A 83 -3.73 3.28 -0.07
C THR A 83 -3.72 4.39 0.97
N LEU A 84 -4.47 5.48 0.74
CA LEU A 84 -4.62 6.55 1.73
C LEU A 84 -5.28 6.03 3.02
N GLN A 85 -6.37 5.28 2.91
CA GLN A 85 -7.05 4.69 4.07
C GLN A 85 -6.13 3.78 4.89
N ARG A 86 -5.26 2.98 4.23
CA ARG A 86 -4.27 2.16 4.93
C ARG A 86 -3.26 2.99 5.70
N ALA A 87 -2.76 4.07 5.10
CA ALA A 87 -1.84 4.99 5.76
C ALA A 87 -2.51 5.72 6.94
N GLU A 88 -3.75 6.21 6.76
CA GLU A 88 -4.55 6.84 7.81
C GLU A 88 -4.79 5.90 9.00
N GLN A 89 -5.16 4.65 8.71
CA GLN A 89 -5.35 3.64 9.75
C GLN A 89 -4.05 3.39 10.52
N ARG A 90 -2.91 3.24 9.81
CA ARG A 90 -1.62 3.06 10.47
C ARG A 90 -1.21 4.25 11.31
N THR A 91 -1.33 5.47 10.80
CA THR A 91 -1.07 6.68 11.60
C THR A 91 -1.96 6.73 12.83
N ALA A 92 -3.24 6.36 12.72
CA ALA A 92 -4.15 6.28 13.87
C ALA A 92 -3.74 5.21 14.89
N ASP A 93 -3.25 4.05 14.45
CA ASP A 93 -2.71 3.01 15.33
C ASP A 93 -1.52 3.55 16.15
N PHE A 94 -0.57 4.26 15.51
CA PHE A 94 0.57 4.85 16.22
C PHE A 94 0.18 6.00 17.16
N ARG A 95 -0.88 6.76 16.86
CA ARG A 95 -1.45 7.73 17.82
C ARG A 95 -1.94 7.03 19.07
N ARG A 96 -2.66 5.91 18.93
CA ARG A 96 -3.13 5.12 20.07
C ARG A 96 -1.97 4.52 20.87
N LEU A 97 -0.91 4.04 20.19
CA LEU A 97 0.31 3.57 20.88
C LEU A 97 0.95 4.68 21.71
N ARG A 98 1.00 5.91 21.19
CA ARG A 98 1.49 7.07 21.94
C ARG A 98 0.65 7.33 23.21
N GLU A 99 -0.66 7.18 23.14
CA GLU A 99 -1.57 7.41 24.29
C GLU A 99 -1.36 6.40 25.43
N THR A 100 -0.91 5.18 25.11
CA THR A 100 -0.68 4.12 26.10
C THR A 100 0.79 3.95 26.50
N ALA A 101 1.70 4.69 25.87
CA ALA A 101 3.14 4.63 26.16
C ALA A 101 3.54 5.40 27.42
N GLU A 102 4.70 5.06 27.98
CA GLU A 102 5.31 5.83 29.08
C GLU A 102 5.68 7.26 28.63
N ALA A 103 5.77 8.21 29.57
CA ALA A 103 5.91 9.63 29.25
C ALA A 103 7.08 9.94 28.30
N GLY A 104 8.24 9.32 28.49
CA GLY A 104 9.42 9.52 27.64
C GLY A 104 9.24 8.97 26.22
N GLU A 105 8.65 7.79 26.08
CA GLU A 105 8.34 7.17 24.78
C GLU A 105 7.24 7.95 24.06
N ALA A 106 6.19 8.35 24.77
CA ALA A 106 5.08 9.13 24.23
C ALA A 106 5.53 10.51 23.70
N GLU A 107 6.47 11.17 24.39
CA GLU A 107 7.06 12.44 23.94
C GLU A 107 7.91 12.23 22.69
N ALA A 108 8.82 11.23 22.71
CA ALA A 108 9.71 10.93 21.60
C ALA A 108 8.94 10.50 20.33
N LEU A 109 7.89 9.71 20.50
CA LEU A 109 6.99 9.29 19.43
C LEU A 109 6.17 10.45 18.90
N GLY A 110 5.63 11.31 19.78
CA GLY A 110 4.89 12.51 19.40
C GLY A 110 5.69 13.45 18.49
N ARG A 111 6.97 13.69 18.82
CA ARG A 111 7.87 14.49 17.97
C ARG A 111 8.03 13.92 16.56
N ARG A 112 8.12 12.59 16.44
CA ARG A 112 8.33 11.90 15.16
C ARG A 112 7.04 11.76 14.35
N LEU A 113 5.90 11.58 15.02
CA LEU A 113 4.60 11.48 14.35
C LEU A 113 4.18 12.78 13.69
N LYS A 114 4.41 13.92 14.34
CA LYS A 114 3.97 15.24 13.83
C LYS A 114 4.31 15.50 12.35
N PRO A 115 5.58 15.43 11.89
CA PRO A 115 5.91 15.65 10.49
C PRO A 115 5.31 14.59 9.55
N LEU A 116 5.08 13.35 10.02
CA LEU A 116 4.43 12.30 9.24
C LEU A 116 2.94 12.59 9.04
N GLU A 117 2.27 13.11 10.07
CA GLU A 117 0.87 13.54 10.01
C GLU A 117 0.67 14.73 9.06
N GLU A 118 1.58 15.70 9.11
CA GLU A 118 1.57 16.85 8.19
C GLU A 118 1.74 16.40 6.73
N ARG A 119 2.63 15.42 6.47
CA ARG A 119 2.80 14.82 5.14
C ARG A 119 1.56 14.04 4.70
N LEU A 120 0.96 13.25 5.58
CA LEU A 120 -0.28 12.52 5.29
C LEU A 120 -1.40 13.49 4.87
N GLU A 121 -1.54 14.59 5.61
CA GLU A 121 -2.52 15.63 5.32
C GLU A 121 -2.28 16.30 3.95
N ALA A 122 -1.01 16.58 3.62
CA ALA A 122 -0.65 17.12 2.32
C ALA A 122 -1.01 16.15 1.17
N ILE A 123 -0.76 14.85 1.34
CA ILE A 123 -1.12 13.83 0.36
C ILE A 123 -2.65 13.71 0.23
N ARG A 124 -3.39 13.74 1.35
CA ARG A 124 -4.85 13.73 1.36
C ARG A 124 -5.43 14.88 0.52
N LYS A 125 -4.92 16.10 0.70
CA LYS A 125 -5.32 17.27 -0.09
C LYS A 125 -4.99 17.11 -1.58
N ALA A 126 -3.81 16.56 -1.90
CA ALA A 126 -3.42 16.32 -3.28
C ALA A 126 -4.30 15.27 -3.99
N LEU A 127 -4.85 14.31 -3.24
CA LEU A 127 -5.75 13.27 -3.75
C LEU A 127 -7.23 13.66 -3.79
N ALA A 128 -7.59 14.88 -3.39
CA ALA A 128 -8.99 15.34 -3.40
C ALA A 128 -9.53 15.63 -4.82
N GLY A 129 -8.64 15.78 -5.81
CA GLY A 129 -9.00 16.01 -7.21
C GLY A 129 -9.02 14.75 -8.06
N GLU A 130 -8.96 14.92 -9.38
CA GLU A 130 -8.81 13.81 -10.32
C GLU A 130 -7.47 13.08 -10.11
N VAL A 131 -7.51 11.75 -10.09
CA VAL A 131 -6.34 10.91 -9.91
C VAL A 131 -6.09 10.11 -11.18
N ASP A 132 -5.06 10.50 -11.93
CA ASP A 132 -4.53 9.71 -13.04
C ASP A 132 -3.47 8.71 -12.57
N GLY A 133 -2.90 7.95 -13.51
CA GLY A 133 -1.89 6.95 -13.18
C GLY A 133 -0.59 7.52 -12.62
N ALA A 134 -0.20 8.74 -13.02
CA ALA A 134 1.02 9.40 -12.53
C ALA A 134 0.81 9.95 -11.11
N ALA A 135 -0.34 10.59 -10.88
CA ALA A 135 -0.77 11.06 -9.57
C ALA A 135 -0.89 9.89 -8.58
N TYR A 136 -1.52 8.79 -9.00
CA TYR A 136 -1.58 7.56 -8.21
C TYR A 136 -0.18 7.00 -7.90
N ALA A 137 0.69 6.87 -8.90
CA ALA A 137 2.03 6.32 -8.69
C ALA A 137 2.85 7.15 -7.68
N LYS A 138 2.77 8.48 -7.77
CA LYS A 138 3.41 9.38 -6.82
C LYS A 138 2.84 9.23 -5.41
N ALA A 139 1.52 9.16 -5.28
CA ALA A 139 0.85 8.99 -4.00
C ALA A 139 1.16 7.61 -3.37
N GLU A 140 1.14 6.53 -4.15
CA GLU A 140 1.46 5.19 -3.67
C GLU A 140 2.87 5.11 -3.09
N LEU A 141 3.86 5.70 -3.79
CA LEU A 141 5.23 5.74 -3.32
C LEU A 141 5.34 6.54 -2.02
N ALA A 142 4.72 7.72 -1.96
CA ALA A 142 4.76 8.60 -0.80
C ALA A 142 4.08 7.95 0.43
N LEU A 143 2.93 7.31 0.24
CA LEU A 143 2.17 6.67 1.32
C LEU A 143 2.84 5.37 1.80
N SER A 144 3.41 4.57 0.90
CA SER A 144 4.16 3.37 1.29
C SER A 144 5.43 3.72 2.06
N GLY A 145 6.13 4.79 1.64
CA GLY A 145 7.25 5.36 2.38
C GLY A 145 6.82 5.82 3.77
N LEU A 146 5.73 6.59 3.87
CA LEU A 146 5.18 7.05 5.15
C LEU A 146 4.86 5.88 6.10
N ILE A 147 4.23 4.81 5.60
CA ILE A 147 3.94 3.61 6.41
C ILE A 147 5.24 2.98 6.95
N SER A 148 6.29 2.91 6.11
CA SER A 148 7.58 2.35 6.53
C SER A 148 8.30 3.24 7.56
N GLU A 149 8.18 4.57 7.40
CA GLU A 149 8.73 5.55 8.34
C GLU A 149 8.00 5.54 9.70
N LEU A 150 6.69 5.26 9.74
CA LEU A 150 5.94 5.12 10.99
C LEU A 150 6.48 3.97 11.86
N GLU A 151 6.76 2.82 11.26
CA GLU A 151 7.34 1.67 11.97
C GLU A 151 8.71 2.03 12.57
N THR A 152 9.55 2.71 11.78
CA THR A 152 10.88 3.17 12.24
C THR A 152 10.75 4.19 13.37
N ALA A 153 9.82 5.14 13.25
CA ALA A 153 9.60 6.20 14.23
C ALA A 153 9.25 5.65 15.62
N TYR A 154 8.50 4.55 15.68
CA TYR A 154 8.16 3.88 16.93
C TYR A 154 9.37 3.22 17.60
N TRP A 155 10.15 2.46 16.84
CA TRP A 155 11.36 1.81 17.38
C TRP A 155 12.37 2.84 17.88
N ASP A 156 12.58 3.92 17.12
CA ASP A 156 13.48 5.00 17.51
C ASP A 156 13.01 5.73 18.76
N ALA A 157 11.69 5.97 18.89
CA ALA A 157 11.11 6.60 20.07
C ALA A 157 11.32 5.74 21.33
N ARG A 158 11.10 4.43 21.21
CA ARG A 158 11.30 3.48 22.30
C ARG A 158 12.78 3.38 22.70
N LEU A 159 13.69 3.33 21.72
CA LEU A 159 15.13 3.32 21.99
C LEU A 159 15.58 4.62 22.67
N GLU A 160 15.11 5.78 22.21
CA GLU A 160 15.43 7.07 22.82
C GLU A 160 14.95 7.14 24.28
N ALA A 161 13.74 6.66 24.57
CA ALA A 161 13.21 6.63 25.92
C ALA A 161 14.05 5.74 26.85
N LEU A 162 14.41 4.54 26.40
CA LEU A 162 15.26 3.62 27.14
C LEU A 162 16.62 4.23 27.46
N LEU A 163 17.27 4.85 26.48
CA LEU A 163 18.59 5.48 26.66
C LEU A 163 18.56 6.68 27.60
N LYS A 164 17.42 7.38 27.72
CA LYS A 164 17.24 8.49 28.68
C LYS A 164 16.91 8.02 30.10
N SER A 165 16.45 6.78 30.25
CA SER A 165 16.14 6.17 31.55
C SER A 165 17.32 5.46 32.22
N LEU A 166 18.46 5.35 31.52
CA LEU A 166 19.74 4.83 32.04
C LEU A 166 20.55 5.96 32.70
#